data_AF-A0A843FPX3-F1
#
_entry.id   AF-A0A843FPX3-F1
#
_cell.length_a   1.000
_cell.length_b   1.000
_cell.length_c   1.000
_cell.angle_alpha   90.00
_cell.angle_beta   90.00
_cell.angle_gamma   90.00
#
_symmetry.space_group_name_H-M   'P 1'
#
loop_
_entity.id
_entity.type
_entity.pdbx_description
1 polymer ?
#
loop_
_entity_poly.entity_id
_entity_poly.type
_entity_poly.pdbx_seq_one_letter_code
_entity_poly.pdbx_strand_id
1 'polypeptide(L)'
;MSYDIRLKDPVTNETLEVQAHLLTGGTYAAEYDEATKTFYPKPITEAWLNITYNYSGYFGEAMKEVCGKSHGINEFNKLEASQCLPIISKMIDCIRGKYSDPVKPGSPDRIWRTRKETRAIYIDKDGKKIDGNEFLILSITKNSDKNKYTKEEFEVEINEGDTSNYWERTAANAISALCKLKALMQLRPDGIVEVG
;
A
#
# COMPACT_ATOMS: atom_id res chain seq x y z
N MET A 1 -4.82 1.68 -8.70
CA MET A 1 -5.39 2.72 -7.79
C MET A 1 -4.51 2.82 -6.57
N SER A 2 -4.24 4.04 -6.10
CA SER A 2 -3.37 4.33 -4.95
C SER A 2 -3.94 5.51 -4.16
N TYR A 3 -3.47 5.67 -2.93
CA TYR A 3 -3.58 6.87 -2.13
C TYR A 3 -2.37 7.76 -2.43
N ASP A 4 -2.61 8.99 -2.88
CA ASP A 4 -1.57 10.01 -3.02
C ASP A 4 -1.61 10.93 -1.81
N ILE A 5 -0.67 10.74 -0.88
CA ILE A 5 -0.67 11.42 0.41
C ILE A 5 0.36 12.55 0.37
N ARG A 6 -0.06 13.76 0.76
CA ARG A 6 0.81 14.95 0.87
C ARG A 6 0.62 15.61 2.24
N LEU A 7 1.69 16.19 2.77
CA LEU A 7 1.62 17.09 3.93
C LEU A 7 1.62 18.52 3.40
N LYS A 8 0.57 19.28 3.72
CA LYS A 8 0.31 20.62 3.18
C LYS A 8 0.54 21.70 4.22
N ASP A 9 1.05 22.84 3.76
CA ASP A 9 1.09 24.05 4.58
C ASP A 9 -0.36 24.51 4.85
N PRO A 10 -0.74 24.79 6.11
CA PRO A 10 -2.11 25.19 6.42
C PRO A 10 -2.51 26.56 5.85
N VAL A 11 -1.54 27.41 5.47
CA VAL A 11 -1.77 28.75 4.95
C VAL A 11 -1.66 28.76 3.43
N THR A 12 -0.57 28.25 2.86
CA THR A 12 -0.34 28.31 1.40
C THR A 12 -0.99 27.15 0.66
N ASN A 13 -1.34 26.07 1.35
CA ASN A 13 -1.80 24.80 0.77
C ASN A 13 -0.78 24.16 -0.19
N GLU A 14 0.47 24.60 -0.18
CA GLU A 14 1.57 23.98 -0.92
C GLU A 14 2.07 22.72 -0.20
N THR A 15 2.65 21.79 -0.93
CA THR A 15 3.25 20.60 -0.32
C THR A 15 4.49 21.04 0.46
N LEU A 16 4.55 20.63 1.71
CA LEU A 16 5.64 20.95 2.62
C LEU A 16 6.93 20.27 2.21
N GLU A 17 8.06 20.90 2.50
CA GLU A 17 9.38 20.31 2.31
C GLU A 17 9.97 19.76 3.62
N VAL A 18 10.86 18.79 3.48
CA VAL A 18 11.74 18.20 4.49
C VAL A 18 13.19 18.24 4.00
N GLN A 19 14.16 17.97 4.88
CA GLN A 19 15.58 17.96 4.51
C GLN A 19 15.89 17.02 3.33
N ALA A 20 15.41 15.77 3.40
CA ALA A 20 15.33 14.79 2.32
C ALA A 20 14.72 13.49 2.86
N HIS A 21 14.07 12.69 2.02
CA HIS A 21 13.67 11.32 2.37
C HIS A 21 13.74 10.36 1.18
N LEU A 22 13.82 9.06 1.49
CA LEU A 22 13.85 7.93 0.54
C LEU A 22 12.61 7.02 0.67
N LEU A 23 11.54 7.51 1.29
CA LEU A 23 10.31 6.75 1.45
C LEU A 23 9.73 6.38 0.08
N THR A 24 9.50 5.08 -0.14
CA THR A 24 8.96 4.53 -1.40
C THR A 24 7.58 3.91 -1.22
N GLY A 25 6.77 3.96 -2.26
CA GLY A 25 5.54 3.19 -2.34
C GLY A 25 5.19 2.79 -3.77
N GLY A 26 3.93 2.89 -4.18
CA GLY A 26 3.48 2.40 -5.49
C GLY A 26 4.11 3.17 -6.64
N THR A 27 4.29 4.48 -6.44
CA THR A 27 5.12 5.36 -7.25
C THR A 27 6.13 6.07 -6.33
N TYR A 28 7.32 6.36 -6.86
CA TYR A 28 8.37 7.09 -6.15
C TYR A 28 9.32 7.72 -7.17
N ALA A 29 10.01 8.80 -6.77
CA ALA A 29 11.05 9.39 -7.59
C ALA A 29 12.27 8.47 -7.64
N ALA A 30 12.82 8.24 -8.84
CA ALA A 30 13.97 7.36 -9.04
C ALA A 30 15.03 8.02 -9.91
N GLU A 31 16.27 7.61 -9.72
CA GLU A 31 17.41 7.92 -10.58
C GLU A 31 17.89 6.66 -11.27
N TYR A 32 18.49 6.83 -12.45
CA TYR A 32 19.06 5.74 -13.22
C TYR A 32 20.56 5.61 -12.92
N ASP A 33 20.97 4.43 -12.48
CA ASP A 33 22.39 4.09 -12.32
C ASP A 33 22.91 3.52 -13.64
N GLU A 34 23.79 4.28 -14.29
CA GLU A 34 24.42 3.87 -15.55
C GLU A 34 25.34 2.65 -15.41
N ALA A 35 25.93 2.42 -14.25
CA ALA A 35 26.86 1.32 -14.02
C ALA A 35 26.11 -0.02 -13.83
N THR A 36 25.02 0.00 -13.06
CA THR A 36 24.21 -1.21 -12.82
C THR A 36 23.09 -1.39 -13.84
N LYS A 37 22.79 -0.36 -14.64
CA LYS A 37 21.67 -0.30 -15.58
C LYS A 37 20.31 -0.49 -14.90
N THR A 38 20.20 -0.05 -13.64
CA THR A 38 18.97 -0.15 -12.83
C THR A 38 18.53 1.20 -12.30
N PHE A 39 17.22 1.34 -12.00
CA PHE A 39 16.71 2.48 -11.26
C PHE A 39 16.86 2.27 -9.76
N TYR A 40 17.16 3.33 -9.00
CA TYR A 40 17.17 3.34 -7.54
C TYR A 40 16.36 4.53 -7.00
N PRO A 41 15.80 4.43 -5.77
CA PRO A 41 15.07 5.53 -5.17
C PRO A 41 15.92 6.80 -5.02
N LYS A 42 15.38 7.92 -5.50
CA LYS A 42 15.99 9.25 -5.40
C LYS A 42 15.57 9.94 -4.10
N PRO A 43 16.49 10.57 -3.33
CA PRO A 43 16.09 11.43 -2.24
C PRO A 43 15.27 12.63 -2.73
N ILE A 44 14.12 12.89 -2.11
CA ILE A 44 13.27 14.05 -2.40
C ILE A 44 13.01 14.88 -1.16
N THR A 45 12.72 16.17 -1.35
CA THR A 45 12.40 17.12 -0.27
C THR A 45 10.90 17.28 -0.06
N GLU A 46 10.08 17.12 -1.10
CA GLU A 46 8.62 17.24 -0.97
C GLU A 46 8.03 16.13 -0.08
N ALA A 47 7.21 16.51 0.90
CA ALA A 47 6.61 15.60 1.87
C ALA A 47 5.39 14.87 1.29
N TRP A 48 5.65 13.87 0.43
CA TRP A 48 4.60 13.01 -0.12
C TRP A 48 4.95 11.53 -0.10
N LEU A 49 3.91 10.70 -0.14
CA LEU A 49 4.02 9.25 -0.22
C LEU A 49 2.83 8.68 -0.99
N ASN A 50 3.10 7.79 -1.94
CA ASN A 50 2.08 7.03 -2.64
C ASN A 50 1.91 5.65 -1.99
N ILE A 51 0.69 5.21 -1.73
CA ILE A 51 0.41 3.88 -1.17
C ILE A 51 -0.63 3.17 -2.03
N THR A 52 -0.38 1.91 -2.44
CA THR A 52 -1.38 1.14 -3.19
C THR A 52 -2.71 0.96 -2.45
N TYR A 53 -3.81 0.99 -3.19
CA TYR A 53 -5.15 0.74 -2.64
C TYR A 53 -5.37 -0.74 -2.25
N ASN A 54 -4.46 -1.64 -2.64
CA ASN A 54 -4.53 -3.06 -2.29
C ASN A 54 -4.50 -3.30 -0.77
N TYR A 55 -3.96 -2.36 0.00
CA TYR A 55 -3.89 -2.43 1.46
C TYR A 55 -5.13 -1.86 2.16
N SER A 56 -6.08 -1.27 1.42
CA SER A 56 -7.26 -0.59 1.96
C SER A 56 -8.08 -1.45 2.92
N GLY A 57 -8.20 -2.76 2.65
CA GLY A 57 -8.90 -3.70 3.53
C GLY A 57 -8.28 -3.77 4.93
N TYR A 58 -6.95 -3.87 5.02
CA TYR A 58 -6.23 -3.85 6.30
C TYR A 58 -6.38 -2.51 7.02
N PHE A 59 -6.31 -1.40 6.28
CA PHE A 59 -6.44 -0.07 6.85
C PHE A 59 -7.85 0.20 7.38
N GLY A 60 -8.89 -0.16 6.62
CA GLY A 60 -10.28 0.04 7.02
C GLY A 60 -10.66 -0.80 8.23
N GLU A 61 -10.19 -2.05 8.27
CA GLU A 61 -10.38 -2.92 9.41
C GLU A 61 -9.69 -2.39 10.67
N ALA A 62 -8.40 -2.03 10.56
CA ALA A 62 -7.65 -1.50 11.70
C ALA A 62 -8.24 -0.17 12.19
N MET A 63 -8.67 0.71 11.28
CA MET A 63 -9.33 1.96 11.65
C MET A 63 -10.64 1.71 12.41
N LYS A 64 -11.40 0.68 12.01
CA LYS A 64 -12.66 0.32 12.65
C LYS A 64 -12.43 -0.15 14.07
N GLU A 65 -11.42 -0.98 14.29
CA GLU A 65 -11.03 -1.43 15.63
C GLU A 65 -10.49 -0.30 16.51
N VAL A 66 -9.73 0.65 15.92
CA VAL A 66 -9.07 1.71 16.69
C VAL A 66 -10.03 2.84 17.09
N CYS A 67 -10.96 3.23 16.22
CA CYS A 67 -11.84 4.39 16.47
C CYS A 67 -13.25 4.27 15.89
N GLY A 68 -13.68 3.08 15.45
CA GLY A 68 -15.02 2.83 14.94
C GLY A 68 -15.28 3.30 13.50
N LYS A 69 -14.28 3.90 12.84
CA LYS A 69 -14.39 4.41 11.46
C LYS A 69 -13.84 3.42 10.43
N SER A 70 -14.35 3.40 9.20
CA SER A 70 -14.02 2.34 8.23
C SER A 70 -13.28 2.78 6.97
N HIS A 71 -13.02 4.07 6.75
CA HIS A 71 -12.39 4.54 5.49
C HIS A 71 -10.85 4.48 5.49
N GLY A 72 -10.23 3.83 6.48
CA GLY A 72 -8.78 3.64 6.53
C GLY A 72 -8.01 4.96 6.50
N ILE A 73 -6.99 5.07 5.64
CA ILE A 73 -6.15 6.27 5.54
C ILE A 73 -6.94 7.53 5.13
N ASN A 74 -8.07 7.40 4.42
CA ASN A 74 -8.89 8.55 4.05
C ASN A 74 -9.44 9.32 5.27
N GLU A 75 -9.53 8.67 6.44
CA GLU A 75 -9.94 9.33 7.69
C GLU A 75 -8.92 10.35 8.20
N PHE A 76 -7.70 10.36 7.67
CA PHE A 76 -6.68 11.34 8.00
C PHE A 76 -6.80 12.62 7.18
N ASN A 77 -7.60 12.63 6.11
CA ASN A 77 -7.70 13.80 5.24
C ASN A 77 -8.13 15.04 6.02
N LYS A 78 -7.38 16.13 5.84
CA LYS A 78 -7.53 17.43 6.51
C LYS A 78 -7.29 17.42 8.02
N LEU A 79 -6.67 16.37 8.57
CA LEU A 79 -6.14 16.38 9.94
C LEU A 79 -4.68 16.86 9.94
N GLU A 80 -4.23 17.36 11.10
CA GLU A 80 -2.81 17.63 11.32
C GLU A 80 -2.05 16.30 11.48
N ALA A 81 -0.87 16.19 10.87
CA ALA A 81 -0.06 14.98 10.89
C ALA A 81 0.21 14.47 12.32
N SER A 82 0.46 15.39 13.27
CA SER A 82 0.65 15.10 14.69
C SER A 82 -0.52 14.33 15.32
N GLN A 83 -1.76 14.63 14.90
CA GLN A 83 -2.99 13.98 15.38
C GLN A 83 -3.14 12.56 14.83
N CYS A 84 -2.61 12.29 13.63
CA CYS A 84 -2.67 10.98 12.99
C CYS A 84 -1.67 9.98 13.59
N LEU A 85 -0.49 10.43 14.05
CA LEU A 85 0.59 9.58 14.58
C LEU A 85 0.16 8.55 15.64
N PRO A 86 -0.62 8.89 16.69
CA PRO A 86 -1.08 7.91 17.67
C PRO A 86 -2.07 6.91 17.06
N ILE A 87 -2.89 7.33 16.09
CA ILE A 87 -3.86 6.45 15.42
C ILE A 87 -3.12 5.45 14.54
N ILE A 88 -2.15 5.91 13.73
CA ILE A 88 -1.34 5.03 12.87
C ILE A 88 -0.60 3.99 13.70
N SER A 89 -0.05 4.38 14.85
CA SER A 89 0.64 3.44 15.75
C SER A 89 -0.30 2.33 16.23
N LYS A 90 -1.52 2.69 16.66
CA LYS A 90 -2.54 1.71 17.05
C LYS A 90 -3.01 0.83 15.89
N MET A 91 -3.12 1.39 14.67
CA MET A 91 -3.47 0.60 13.48
C MET A 91 -2.40 -0.45 13.17
N ILE A 92 -1.12 -0.07 13.24
CA ILE A 92 0.00 -0.99 13.05
C ILE A 92 -0.07 -2.15 14.05
N ASP A 93 -0.30 -1.84 15.32
CA ASP A 93 -0.40 -2.87 16.37
C ASP A 93 -1.64 -3.75 16.21
N CYS A 94 -2.77 -3.17 15.77
CA CYS A 94 -3.99 -3.91 15.45
C CYS A 94 -3.76 -4.94 14.33
N ILE A 95 -3.23 -4.49 13.18
CA ILE A 95 -2.93 -5.39 12.03
C ILE A 95 -1.94 -6.45 12.50
N ARG A 96 -0.87 -6.05 13.18
CA ARG A 96 0.16 -6.98 13.65
C ARG A 96 -0.42 -8.05 14.58
N GLY A 97 -1.21 -7.66 15.58
CA GLY A 97 -1.82 -8.59 16.53
C GLY A 97 -2.84 -9.53 15.89
N LYS A 98 -3.51 -9.10 14.82
CA LYS A 98 -4.50 -9.93 14.13
C LYS A 98 -3.88 -10.92 13.14
N TYR A 99 -2.83 -10.55 12.42
CA TYR A 99 -2.30 -11.37 11.31
C TYR A 99 -1.02 -12.14 11.65
N SER A 100 -0.59 -12.10 12.90
CA SER A 100 0.60 -12.84 13.34
C SER A 100 0.58 -13.15 14.83
N ASP A 101 1.39 -14.14 15.22
CA ASP A 101 1.59 -14.45 16.63
C ASP A 101 2.56 -13.46 17.29
N PRO A 102 2.44 -13.23 18.61
CA PRO A 102 3.48 -12.53 19.36
C PRO A 102 4.85 -13.19 19.18
N VAL A 103 5.91 -12.38 19.09
CA VAL A 103 7.28 -12.90 19.08
C VAL A 103 7.52 -13.63 20.40
N LYS A 104 7.87 -14.91 20.33
CA LYS A 104 8.18 -15.72 21.52
C LYS A 104 9.60 -15.39 22.00
N PRO A 105 9.85 -15.36 23.32
CA PRO A 105 11.21 -15.21 23.84
C PRO A 105 12.14 -16.26 23.22
N GLY A 106 13.24 -15.81 22.61
CA GLY A 106 14.23 -16.68 21.96
C GLY A 106 13.95 -17.06 20.50
N SER A 107 12.88 -16.54 19.87
CA SER A 107 12.67 -16.67 18.42
C SER A 107 12.93 -15.32 17.73
N PRO A 108 13.72 -15.29 16.64
CA PRO A 108 14.05 -14.04 15.95
C PRO A 108 12.83 -13.47 15.20
N ASP A 109 11.92 -14.34 14.76
CA ASP A 109 10.87 -13.98 13.82
C ASP A 109 9.46 -14.22 14.35
N ARG A 110 8.56 -13.41 13.81
CA ARG A 110 7.12 -13.45 14.01
C ARG A 110 6.51 -14.52 13.10
N ILE A 111 5.66 -15.37 13.64
CA ILE A 111 4.93 -16.37 12.85
C ILE A 111 3.71 -15.69 12.24
N TRP A 112 3.73 -15.53 10.92
CA TRP A 112 2.64 -14.92 10.16
C TRP A 112 1.59 -15.96 9.77
N ARG A 113 0.32 -15.54 9.80
CA ARG A 113 -0.79 -16.39 9.34
C ARG A 113 -0.71 -16.58 7.84
N THR A 114 -1.23 -17.70 7.35
CA THR A 114 -1.38 -17.98 5.92
C THR A 114 -2.86 -18.06 5.60
N ARG A 115 -3.28 -17.44 4.50
CA ARG A 115 -4.65 -17.52 3.99
C ARG A 115 -4.67 -18.18 2.62
N LYS A 116 -5.80 -18.78 2.28
CA LYS A 116 -6.09 -19.24 0.93
C LYS A 116 -6.88 -18.18 0.19
N GLU A 117 -6.52 -17.93 -1.06
CA GLU A 117 -7.19 -16.96 -1.93
C GLU A 117 -7.39 -17.59 -3.31
N THR A 118 -8.63 -17.55 -3.81
CA THR A 118 -8.92 -17.96 -5.18
C THR A 118 -8.55 -16.82 -6.13
N ARG A 119 -7.66 -17.10 -7.08
CA ARG A 119 -7.29 -16.19 -8.16
C ARG A 119 -7.81 -16.70 -9.47
N ALA A 120 -7.99 -15.79 -10.42
CA ALA A 120 -8.32 -16.11 -11.78
C ALA A 120 -7.24 -15.60 -12.73
N ILE A 121 -6.89 -16.42 -13.72
CA ILE A 121 -6.20 -15.97 -14.92
C ILE A 121 -7.16 -16.05 -16.10
N TYR A 122 -6.97 -15.14 -17.04
CA TYR A 122 -7.72 -15.13 -18.29
C TYR A 122 -6.75 -15.53 -19.41
N ILE A 123 -7.19 -16.41 -20.29
CA ILE A 123 -6.36 -16.97 -21.37
C ILE A 123 -7.06 -16.66 -22.69
N ASP A 124 -6.35 -16.08 -23.66
CA ASP A 124 -6.89 -15.88 -25.01
C ASP A 124 -7.01 -17.19 -25.81
N LYS A 125 -7.59 -17.10 -27.01
CA LYS A 125 -7.74 -18.23 -27.93
C LYS A 125 -6.42 -18.86 -28.37
N ASP A 126 -5.32 -18.12 -28.26
CA ASP A 126 -3.98 -18.56 -28.63
C ASP A 126 -3.22 -19.18 -27.43
N GLY A 127 -3.87 -19.26 -26.26
CA GLY A 127 -3.30 -19.84 -25.04
C GLY A 127 -2.44 -18.88 -24.22
N LYS A 128 -2.41 -17.59 -24.57
CA LYS A 128 -1.62 -16.59 -23.84
C LYS A 128 -2.37 -16.11 -22.60
N LYS A 129 -1.67 -16.09 -21.47
CA LYS A 129 -2.17 -15.50 -20.22
C LYS A 129 -2.28 -13.99 -20.34
N ILE A 130 -3.42 -13.47 -19.92
CA ILE A 130 -3.77 -12.06 -19.89
C ILE A 130 -3.79 -11.61 -18.44
N ASP A 131 -3.12 -10.49 -18.17
CA ASP A 131 -3.17 -9.86 -16.85
C ASP A 131 -4.60 -9.41 -16.51
N GLY A 132 -4.97 -9.41 -15.23
CA GLY A 132 -6.30 -9.03 -14.79
C GLY A 132 -6.71 -7.61 -15.21
N ASN A 133 -5.78 -6.66 -15.24
CA ASN A 133 -6.05 -5.30 -15.71
C ASN A 133 -6.18 -5.24 -17.23
N GLU A 134 -5.36 -5.99 -17.96
CA GLU A 134 -5.46 -6.12 -19.42
C GLU A 134 -6.81 -6.73 -19.81
N PHE A 135 -7.27 -7.76 -19.10
CA PHE A 135 -8.61 -8.32 -19.28
C PHE A 135 -9.71 -7.28 -18.99
N LEU A 136 -9.60 -6.52 -17.89
CA LEU A 136 -10.57 -5.48 -17.56
C LEU A 136 -10.67 -4.45 -18.69
N ILE A 137 -9.54 -3.92 -19.17
CA ILE A 137 -9.47 -2.98 -20.29
C ILE A 137 -10.11 -3.59 -21.54
N LEU A 138 -9.71 -4.81 -21.91
CA LEU A 138 -10.27 -5.50 -23.08
C LEU A 138 -11.79 -5.66 -22.95
N SER A 139 -12.29 -6.01 -21.76
CA SER A 139 -13.71 -6.25 -21.51
C SER A 139 -14.60 -5.00 -21.65
N ILE A 140 -14.06 -3.81 -21.39
CA ILE A 140 -14.81 -2.53 -21.47
C ILE A 140 -14.70 -1.85 -22.85
N THR A 141 -13.83 -2.33 -23.75
CA THR A 141 -13.80 -1.82 -25.13
C THR A 141 -15.01 -2.31 -25.93
N LYS A 142 -15.61 -1.44 -26.75
CA LYS A 142 -16.88 -1.66 -27.48
C LYS A 142 -16.89 -2.83 -28.50
N ASN A 143 -15.79 -3.58 -28.63
CA ASN A 143 -15.63 -4.72 -29.55
C ASN A 143 -15.30 -6.04 -28.82
N SER A 144 -15.54 -6.13 -27.51
CA SER A 144 -15.18 -7.28 -26.70
C SER A 144 -16.15 -8.46 -26.89
N ASP A 145 -15.81 -9.32 -27.83
CA ASP A 145 -16.43 -10.64 -27.93
C ASP A 145 -15.98 -11.48 -26.74
N LYS A 146 -16.81 -11.56 -25.68
CA LYS A 146 -16.51 -12.27 -24.42
C LYS A 146 -16.17 -13.75 -24.63
N ASN A 147 -16.53 -14.32 -25.78
CA ASN A 147 -16.20 -15.68 -26.20
C ASN A 147 -14.73 -15.85 -26.67
N LYS A 148 -13.88 -14.83 -26.52
CA LYS A 148 -12.45 -14.90 -26.85
C LYS A 148 -11.53 -15.37 -25.73
N TYR A 149 -12.04 -15.55 -24.52
CA TYR A 149 -11.20 -15.84 -23.36
C TYR A 149 -11.75 -16.96 -22.51
N THR A 150 -10.86 -17.80 -21.99
CA THR A 150 -11.14 -18.78 -20.95
C THR A 150 -10.72 -18.21 -19.60
N LYS A 151 -11.55 -18.39 -18.58
CA LYS A 151 -11.22 -18.07 -17.19
C LYS A 151 -10.82 -19.36 -16.48
N GLU A 152 -9.63 -19.40 -15.91
CA GLU A 152 -9.18 -20.49 -15.05
C GLU A 152 -9.00 -19.96 -13.63
N GLU A 153 -9.61 -20.64 -12.66
CA GLU A 153 -9.49 -20.33 -11.25
C GLU A 153 -8.55 -21.32 -10.57
N PHE A 154 -7.72 -20.81 -9.66
CA PHE A 154 -6.81 -21.61 -8.86
C PHE A 154 -6.68 -21.02 -7.47
N GLU A 155 -6.37 -21.87 -6.50
CA GLU A 155 -6.10 -21.44 -5.14
C GLU A 155 -4.62 -21.12 -4.97
N VAL A 156 -4.33 -20.02 -4.29
CA VAL A 156 -2.99 -19.69 -3.81
C VAL A 156 -2.98 -19.58 -2.30
N GLU A 157 -1.89 -20.02 -1.69
CA GLU A 157 -1.60 -19.75 -0.30
C GLU A 157 -0.76 -18.47 -0.20
N ILE A 158 -1.20 -17.53 0.62
CA ILE A 158 -0.54 -16.24 0.79
C ILE A 158 -0.15 -16.12 2.26
N ASN A 159 1.15 -16.00 2.49
CA ASN A 159 1.71 -15.72 3.80
C ASN A 159 1.58 -14.21 4.11
N GLU A 160 0.96 -13.85 5.23
CA GLU A 160 0.74 -12.46 5.63
C GLU A 160 2.05 -11.69 5.92
N GLY A 161 3.17 -12.40 6.06
CA GLY A 161 4.51 -11.88 6.24
C GLY A 161 5.29 -11.65 4.95
N ASP A 162 4.78 -12.10 3.80
CA ASP A 162 5.48 -11.96 2.53
C ASP A 162 5.52 -10.49 2.08
N THR A 163 6.71 -10.04 1.70
CA THR A 163 7.00 -8.67 1.24
C THR A 163 7.76 -8.66 -0.08
N SER A 164 7.94 -9.83 -0.73
CA SER A 164 8.70 -9.93 -1.99
C SER A 164 8.02 -9.22 -3.15
N ASN A 165 6.71 -9.04 -3.08
CA ASN A 165 5.90 -8.30 -4.05
C ASN A 165 5.18 -7.16 -3.34
N TYR A 166 5.53 -5.91 -3.67
CA TYR A 166 4.85 -4.72 -3.15
C TYR A 166 3.35 -4.74 -3.44
N TRP A 167 2.90 -5.24 -4.58
CA TRP A 167 1.47 -5.18 -4.92
C TRP A 167 0.66 -6.26 -4.19
N GLU A 168 1.31 -7.24 -3.57
CA GLU A 168 0.63 -8.31 -2.85
C GLU A 168 0.00 -7.77 -1.56
N ARG A 169 -1.30 -8.06 -1.37
CA ARG A 169 -2.04 -7.59 -0.20
C ARG A 169 -1.68 -8.48 0.99
N THR A 170 -0.60 -8.15 1.68
CA THR A 170 -0.19 -8.83 2.92
C THR A 170 -0.21 -7.84 4.08
N ALA A 171 -0.43 -8.36 5.29
CA ALA A 171 -0.38 -7.56 6.51
C ALA A 171 0.99 -6.90 6.70
N ALA A 172 2.09 -7.59 6.39
CA ALA A 172 3.43 -7.03 6.47
C ALA A 172 3.64 -5.86 5.50
N ASN A 173 3.17 -5.97 4.25
CA ASN A 173 3.21 -4.88 3.28
C ASN A 173 2.36 -3.68 3.74
N ALA A 174 1.15 -3.93 4.25
CA ALA A 174 0.28 -2.89 4.80
C ALA A 174 0.92 -2.18 6.01
N ILE A 175 1.53 -2.93 6.94
CA ILE A 175 2.26 -2.38 8.09
C ILE A 175 3.46 -1.56 7.63
N SER A 176 4.24 -2.06 6.66
CA SER A 176 5.37 -1.33 6.09
C SER A 176 4.95 0.02 5.52
N ALA A 177 3.83 0.06 4.79
CA ALA A 177 3.26 1.30 4.26
C ALA A 177 2.84 2.28 5.38
N LEU A 178 2.19 1.81 6.45
CA LEU A 178 1.85 2.65 7.61
C LEU A 178 3.09 3.15 8.36
N CYS A 179 4.14 2.33 8.48
CA CYS A 179 5.41 2.76 9.08
C CYS A 179 6.06 3.89 8.27
N LYS A 180 6.04 3.80 6.93
CA LYS A 180 6.53 4.87 6.05
C LYS A 180 5.69 6.14 6.16
N LEU A 181 4.36 6.00 6.19
CA LEU A 181 3.47 7.14 6.40
C LEU A 181 3.71 7.82 7.75
N LYS A 182 3.86 7.02 8.82
CA LYS A 182 4.23 7.52 10.15
C LYS A 182 5.56 8.28 10.10
N ALA A 183 6.58 7.73 9.45
CA ALA A 183 7.88 8.38 9.31
C ALA A 183 7.76 9.72 8.57
N LEU A 184 6.99 9.78 7.47
CA LEU A 184 6.73 11.03 6.75
C LEU A 184 6.08 12.08 7.67
N MET A 185 5.02 11.69 8.38
CA MET A 185 4.31 12.56 9.33
C MET A 185 5.17 13.01 10.51
N GLN A 186 6.17 12.23 10.91
CA GLN A 186 7.13 12.64 11.94
C GLN A 186 8.13 13.69 11.45
N LEU A 187 8.40 13.76 10.14
CA LEU A 187 9.27 14.79 9.56
C LEU A 187 8.59 16.17 9.52
N ARG A 188 7.26 16.20 9.33
CA ARG A 188 6.43 17.41 9.36
C ARG A 188 5.16 17.18 10.17
N PRO A 189 5.25 17.11 11.51
CA PRO A 189 4.09 16.87 12.37
C PRO A 189 3.08 18.04 12.30
N ASP A 190 3.52 19.21 11.88
CA ASP A 190 2.73 20.43 11.68
C ASP A 190 1.94 20.46 10.36
N GLY A 191 2.18 19.52 9.44
CA GLY A 191 1.54 19.49 8.13
C GLY A 191 0.10 19.01 8.16
N ILE A 192 -0.75 19.62 7.33
CA ILE A 192 -2.13 19.14 7.10
C ILE A 192 -2.11 18.00 6.08
N VAL A 193 -2.66 16.86 6.45
CA VAL A 193 -2.69 15.68 5.59
C VAL A 193 -3.71 15.89 4.47
N GLU A 194 -3.28 15.68 3.23
CA GLU A 194 -4.15 15.57 2.06
C GLU A 194 -4.04 14.16 1.48
N VAL A 195 -5.18 13.52 1.27
CA VAL A 195 -5.27 12.18 0.66
C VAL A 195 -6.05 12.29 -0.64
N GLY A 196 -5.38 11.99 -1.76
CA GLY A 196 -5.94 11.94 -3.12
C GLY A 196 -6.05 10.53 -3.68
#